data_AF-A0A1H9Q575-F1
#
_entry.id   AF-A0A1H9Q575-F1
#
_cell.length_a   1.000
_cell.length_b   1.000
_cell.length_c   1.000
_cell.angle_alpha   90.00
_cell.angle_beta   90.00
_cell.angle_gamma   90.00
#
_symmetry.space_group_name_H-M   'P 1'
#
loop_
_entity.id
_entity.type
_entity.pdbx_description
1 polymer ?
#
loop_
_entity_poly.entity_id
_entity_poly.type
_entity_poly.pdbx_seq_one_letter_code
_entity_poly.pdbx_strand_id
1 'polypeptide(L)'
;MAGKFVAYRESDQQLLFDTDLICYGLRKSGYLQFVENWPQKYLRSAQLDPNNGANWTNDPTPKEPIYGISLSSWRSPIVFLVGDGSPCGEMLDSGIKTLLFVGASASTKAYVFDLMTDDGPITGLKCYKENPWELTFNSGQPPLNIIASVQAPGLGRLVSPNYDDRYEAYDGGYNSMIGTNGGTTYFQMKSYVDVPVVAGELAAAITFTRSAGCNGSFSGAGGFEFGCQEGCGGYNGGVRFMFTVAAATTRDIVGSFPYNYWRQIPEIFPHALVIKTSGLPFPFN
;
A
#
# COMPACT_ATOMS: atom_id res chain seq x y z
N MET A 1 -1.06 -13.28 25.79
CA MET A 1 -0.40 -14.56 26.14
C MET A 1 0.76 -14.75 25.18
N ALA A 2 2.00 -14.73 25.66
CA ALA A 2 3.16 -15.04 24.83
C ALA A 2 3.19 -16.57 24.64
N GLY A 3 3.13 -17.04 23.39
CA GLY A 3 3.29 -18.47 23.08
C GLY A 3 4.66 -18.92 23.56
N LYS A 4 4.70 -19.93 24.44
CA LYS A 4 5.94 -20.54 24.89
C LYS A 4 6.45 -21.45 23.78
N PHE A 5 7.66 -21.21 23.29
CA PHE A 5 8.37 -22.14 22.41
C PHE A 5 8.58 -23.46 23.16
N VAL A 6 8.14 -24.57 22.56
CA VAL A 6 8.34 -25.92 23.10
C VAL A 6 9.16 -26.71 22.10
N ALA A 7 10.38 -27.08 22.50
CA ALA A 7 11.19 -28.04 21.78
C ALA A 7 11.17 -29.36 22.54
N TYR A 8 10.87 -30.45 21.85
CA TYR A 8 10.91 -31.79 22.43
C TYR A 8 12.23 -32.45 22.05
N ARG A 9 12.87 -33.09 23.03
CA ARG A 9 14.10 -33.85 22.80
C ARG A 9 13.71 -35.32 22.62
N GLU A 10 14.07 -35.89 21.48
CA GLU A 10 13.93 -37.33 21.25
C GLU A 10 15.08 -38.12 21.90
N SER A 11 14.84 -39.42 22.09
CA SER A 11 15.79 -40.35 22.73
C SER A 11 17.12 -40.51 21.98
N ASP A 12 17.16 -40.11 20.72
CA ASP A 12 18.33 -40.14 19.84
C ASP A 12 19.07 -38.78 19.76
N GLN A 13 18.73 -37.84 20.65
CA GLN A 13 19.23 -36.46 20.69
C GLN A 13 18.78 -35.54 19.54
N GLN A 14 17.80 -35.95 18.73
CA GLN A 14 17.17 -35.04 17.78
C GLN A 14 16.21 -34.07 18.51
N LEU A 15 16.11 -32.84 17.99
CA LEU A 15 15.17 -31.83 18.46
C LEU A 15 13.97 -31.81 17.53
N LEU A 16 12.78 -32.08 18.08
CA LEU A 16 11.52 -31.95 17.36
C LEU A 16 11.02 -30.51 17.54
N PHE A 17 11.01 -29.79 16.43
CA PHE A 17 10.46 -28.44 16.35
C PHE A 17 8.99 -28.52 16.00
N ASP A 18 8.14 -27.87 16.80
CA ASP A 18 6.76 -27.59 16.41
C ASP A 18 6.78 -26.55 15.27
N THR A 19 6.53 -27.02 14.05
CA THR A 19 6.57 -26.18 12.84
C THR A 19 5.27 -25.41 12.60
N ASP A 20 4.21 -25.68 13.38
CA ASP A 20 2.87 -25.11 13.16
C ASP A 20 2.84 -23.59 13.42
N LEU A 21 3.86 -23.04 14.09
CA LEU A 21 4.02 -21.62 14.42
C LEU A 21 5.25 -20.96 13.76
N ILE A 22 5.95 -21.64 12.84
CA ILE A 22 7.09 -21.03 12.16
C ILE A 22 6.58 -20.04 11.10
N CYS A 23 6.80 -18.75 11.36
CA CYS A 23 6.45 -17.66 10.45
C CYS A 23 7.52 -17.52 9.37
N TYR A 24 7.53 -18.46 8.43
CA TYR A 24 8.53 -18.48 7.37
C TYR A 24 8.50 -17.21 6.53
N GLY A 25 9.67 -16.61 6.35
CA GLY A 25 9.87 -15.42 5.51
C GLY A 25 9.45 -14.09 6.15
N LEU A 26 8.69 -14.07 7.26
CA LEU A 26 8.35 -12.83 7.96
C LEU A 26 9.64 -12.22 8.54
N ARG A 27 9.99 -11.03 8.06
CA ARG A 27 11.17 -10.28 8.50
C ARG A 27 10.84 -9.23 9.53
N LYS A 28 9.66 -8.62 9.43
CA LYS A 28 9.24 -7.54 10.31
C LYS A 28 7.73 -7.45 10.36
N SER A 29 7.19 -7.08 11.51
CA SER A 29 5.81 -6.63 11.61
C SER A 29 5.69 -5.50 12.63
N GLY A 30 4.82 -4.54 12.36
CA GLY A 30 4.62 -3.40 13.24
C GLY A 30 3.65 -2.38 12.65
N TYR A 31 3.35 -1.35 13.42
CA TYR A 31 2.63 -0.20 12.89
C TYR A 31 3.53 0.61 11.96
N LEU A 32 2.95 1.13 10.87
CA LEU A 32 3.65 2.09 10.04
C LEU A 32 3.98 3.35 10.86
N GLN A 33 5.18 3.87 10.66
CA GLN A 33 5.66 5.07 11.35
C GLN A 33 5.47 6.27 10.45
N PHE A 34 5.07 7.42 11.01
CA PHE A 34 5.09 8.67 10.27
C PHE A 34 6.53 9.02 9.89
N VAL A 35 6.76 9.29 8.61
CA VAL A 35 8.09 9.65 8.08
C VAL A 35 8.18 11.16 7.99
N GLU A 36 7.34 11.76 7.16
CA GLU A 36 7.26 13.21 6.96
C GLU A 36 5.99 13.56 6.16
N ASN A 37 5.74 14.86 5.97
CA ASN A 37 4.76 15.33 5.01
C ASN A 37 5.47 15.71 3.70
N TRP A 38 4.97 15.22 2.57
CA TRP A 38 5.44 15.63 1.25
C TRP A 38 4.59 16.79 0.70
N PRO A 39 5.17 17.65 -0.15
CA PRO A 39 4.43 18.73 -0.79
C PRO A 39 3.82 18.30 -2.12
N GLN A 40 2.60 18.79 -2.38
CA GLN A 40 2.06 18.84 -3.74
C GLN A 40 2.82 19.85 -4.58
N LYS A 41 2.74 19.70 -5.90
CA LYS A 41 3.27 20.68 -6.86
C LYS A 41 2.15 21.45 -7.51
N TYR A 42 2.33 22.76 -7.68
CA TYR A 42 1.43 23.59 -8.48
C TYR A 42 2.21 24.31 -9.58
N LEU A 43 1.52 24.57 -10.69
CA LEU A 43 2.09 25.30 -11.80
C LEU A 43 2.22 26.78 -11.40
N ARG A 44 3.40 27.37 -11.60
CA ARG A 44 3.65 28.77 -11.16
C ARG A 44 2.75 29.79 -11.86
N SER A 45 2.28 29.49 -13.07
CA SER A 45 1.37 30.33 -13.85
C SER A 45 0.73 29.50 -14.95
N ALA A 46 -0.54 29.77 -15.26
CA ALA A 46 -1.31 29.04 -16.28
C ALA A 46 -0.75 29.20 -17.72
N GLN A 47 0.13 30.17 -17.95
CA GLN A 47 0.77 30.43 -19.25
C GLN A 47 2.04 29.61 -19.47
N LEU A 48 2.53 28.91 -18.45
CA LEU A 48 3.75 28.12 -18.52
C LEU A 48 3.45 26.72 -19.07
N ASP A 49 4.40 26.17 -19.85
CA ASP A 49 4.29 24.79 -20.34
C ASP A 49 4.31 23.79 -19.17
N PRO A 50 3.23 23.01 -18.95
CA PRO A 50 3.16 22.04 -17.86
C PRO A 50 4.11 20.85 -18.07
N ASN A 51 4.60 20.61 -19.29
CA ASN A 51 5.56 19.54 -19.57
C ASN A 51 6.98 19.87 -19.11
N ASN A 52 7.26 21.15 -18.83
CA ASN A 52 8.54 21.56 -18.30
C ASN A 52 8.53 21.51 -16.76
N GLY A 53 9.23 20.53 -16.19
CA GLY A 53 9.34 20.33 -14.74
C GLY A 53 9.82 21.57 -13.97
N ALA A 54 10.60 22.45 -14.60
CA ALA A 54 11.06 23.69 -13.99
C ALA A 54 9.93 24.70 -13.76
N ASN A 55 8.74 24.54 -14.36
CA ASN A 55 7.59 25.43 -14.19
C ASN A 55 6.72 25.09 -12.98
N TRP A 56 6.99 23.96 -12.33
CA TRP A 56 6.32 23.53 -11.13
C TRP A 56 7.06 24.02 -9.89
N THR A 57 6.32 24.27 -8.82
CA THR A 57 6.90 24.59 -7.51
C THR A 57 6.14 23.85 -6.42
N ASN A 58 6.81 23.58 -5.31
CA ASN A 58 6.22 22.90 -4.17
C ASN A 58 5.23 23.82 -3.47
N ASP A 59 4.12 23.25 -2.99
CA ASP A 59 3.26 23.90 -1.99
C ASP A 59 4.15 24.27 -0.78
N PRO A 60 4.16 25.55 -0.35
CA PRO A 60 4.95 25.97 0.80
C PRO A 60 4.58 25.25 2.10
N THR A 61 3.41 24.60 2.15
CA THR A 61 3.00 23.75 3.27
C THR A 61 2.86 22.31 2.78
N PRO A 62 3.83 21.42 3.05
CA PRO A 62 3.73 19.99 2.80
C PRO A 62 2.55 19.38 3.58
N LYS A 63 1.75 18.56 2.91
CA LYS A 63 0.44 18.12 3.43
C LYS A 63 0.17 16.63 3.26
N GLU A 64 0.84 15.94 2.35
CA GLU A 64 0.65 14.50 2.17
C GLU A 64 1.40 13.74 3.27
N PRO A 65 0.73 13.11 4.25
CA PRO A 65 1.44 12.33 5.24
C PRO A 65 1.96 11.04 4.62
N ILE A 66 3.27 10.85 4.72
CA ILE A 66 3.96 9.63 4.30
C ILE A 66 4.25 8.79 5.53
N TYR A 67 3.86 7.52 5.45
CA TYR A 67 4.13 6.54 6.48
C TYR A 67 5.08 5.47 5.93
N GLY A 68 5.84 4.82 6.79
CA GLY A 68 6.79 3.81 6.33
C GLY A 68 7.16 2.77 7.37
N ILE A 69 7.81 1.72 6.88
CA ILE A 69 8.37 0.63 7.69
C ILE A 69 9.80 0.34 7.25
N SER A 70 10.74 0.42 8.20
CA SER A 70 12.18 0.29 7.95
C SER A 70 12.69 -1.12 8.21
N LEU A 71 13.53 -1.61 7.30
CA LEU A 71 14.09 -2.96 7.28
C LEU A 71 15.62 -2.87 7.20
N SER A 72 16.30 -3.52 8.14
CA SER A 72 17.72 -3.82 8.05
C SER A 72 17.89 -5.14 7.32
N SER A 73 18.69 -5.18 6.25
CA SER A 73 18.92 -6.37 5.41
C SER A 73 17.65 -6.90 4.72
N TRP A 74 17.60 -6.76 3.40
CA TRP A 74 16.45 -7.14 2.57
C TRP A 74 16.97 -7.61 1.20
N ARG A 75 16.26 -8.55 0.57
CA ARG A 75 16.50 -8.94 -0.82
C ARG A 75 15.30 -8.61 -1.70
N SER A 76 14.15 -9.21 -1.40
CA SER A 76 12.91 -8.99 -2.16
C SER A 76 11.73 -8.85 -1.20
N PRO A 77 11.60 -7.69 -0.53
CA PRO A 77 10.54 -7.49 0.44
C PRO A 77 9.17 -7.33 -0.23
N ILE A 78 8.15 -7.94 0.35
CA ILE A 78 6.73 -7.72 0.07
C ILE A 78 6.01 -7.34 1.37
N VAL A 79 5.10 -6.38 1.31
CA VAL A 79 4.39 -5.86 2.49
C VAL A 79 2.90 -6.10 2.37
N PHE A 80 2.33 -6.73 3.38
CA PHE A 80 0.89 -6.87 3.56
C PHE A 80 0.41 -5.88 4.63
N LEU A 81 -0.63 -5.11 4.32
CA LEU A 81 -1.17 -4.09 5.21
C LEU A 81 -2.49 -4.52 5.83
N VAL A 82 -2.68 -4.25 7.12
CA VAL A 82 -3.99 -4.18 7.78
C VAL A 82 -4.34 -2.70 7.95
N GLY A 83 -5.44 -2.28 7.33
CA GLY A 83 -5.80 -0.88 7.17
C GLY A 83 -5.23 -0.24 5.90
N ASP A 84 -5.67 0.97 5.63
CA ASP A 84 -5.39 1.70 4.39
C ASP A 84 -3.88 1.92 4.14
N GLY A 85 -3.47 1.81 2.88
CA GLY A 85 -2.15 2.24 2.42
C GLY A 85 -1.96 2.00 0.92
N SER A 86 -1.25 2.90 0.25
CA SER A 86 -0.85 2.76 -1.15
C SER A 86 0.67 2.93 -1.24
N PRO A 87 1.41 1.99 -1.83
CA PRO A 87 2.86 2.10 -1.97
C PRO A 87 3.22 3.33 -2.80
N CYS A 88 4.15 4.15 -2.33
CA CYS A 88 4.54 5.40 -2.99
C CYS A 88 6.05 5.58 -3.14
N GLY A 89 6.83 4.53 -2.88
CA GLY A 89 8.27 4.51 -3.11
C GLY A 89 9.03 3.82 -1.99
N GLU A 90 10.35 3.98 -2.05
CA GLU A 90 11.28 3.49 -1.04
C GLU A 90 12.38 4.52 -0.82
N MET A 91 12.88 4.59 0.40
CA MET A 91 14.09 5.34 0.73
C MET A 91 15.17 4.38 1.24
N LEU A 92 16.41 4.64 0.86
CA LEU A 92 17.58 3.89 1.31
C LEU A 92 18.54 4.87 1.98
N ASP A 93 18.75 4.70 3.28
CA ASP A 93 19.72 5.46 4.05
C ASP A 93 20.60 4.51 4.84
N SER A 94 21.91 4.60 4.65
CA SER A 94 22.90 3.85 5.44
C SER A 94 22.65 2.33 5.52
N GLY A 95 22.13 1.75 4.42
CA GLY A 95 21.80 0.32 4.32
C GLY A 95 20.43 -0.09 4.89
N ILE A 96 19.67 0.85 5.43
CA ILE A 96 18.30 0.64 5.90
C ILE A 96 17.33 1.07 4.79
N LYS A 97 16.48 0.14 4.34
CA LYS A 97 15.40 0.45 3.40
C LYS A 97 14.12 0.74 4.16
N THR A 98 13.48 1.86 3.89
CA THR A 98 12.12 2.16 4.36
C THR A 98 11.16 2.13 3.18
N LEU A 99 10.17 1.25 3.26
CA LEU A 99 9.08 1.17 2.29
C LEU A 99 8.03 2.20 2.65
N LEU A 100 7.62 3.02 1.68
CA LEU A 100 6.80 4.21 1.90
C LEU A 100 5.37 4.02 1.39
N PHE A 101 4.42 4.57 2.13
CA PHE A 101 3.00 4.48 1.85
C PHE A 101 2.31 5.83 2.06
N VAL A 102 1.45 6.19 1.11
CA VAL A 102 0.51 7.32 1.22
C VAL A 102 -0.90 6.81 1.47
N GLY A 103 -1.77 7.68 1.99
CA GLY A 103 -3.14 7.32 2.35
C GLY A 103 -3.22 6.36 3.54
N ALA A 104 -2.10 6.07 4.20
CA ALA A 104 -2.02 5.27 5.41
C ALA A 104 -2.21 6.11 6.67
N SER A 105 -2.12 5.46 7.84
CA SER A 105 -2.18 6.10 9.15
C SER A 105 -1.21 5.43 10.12
N ALA A 106 -1.00 6.05 11.29
CA ALA A 106 -0.26 5.43 12.39
C ALA A 106 -0.92 4.14 12.93
N SER A 107 -2.18 3.88 12.59
CA SER A 107 -2.90 2.66 12.96
C SER A 107 -2.77 1.54 11.92
N THR A 108 -2.23 1.82 10.74
CA THR A 108 -2.01 0.81 9.69
C THR A 108 -0.90 -0.14 10.14
N LYS A 109 -1.21 -1.45 10.20
CA LYS A 109 -0.23 -2.50 10.51
C LYS A 109 0.42 -2.97 9.22
N ALA A 110 1.70 -3.29 9.27
CA ALA A 110 2.45 -3.87 8.17
C ALA A 110 3.09 -5.19 8.59
N TYR A 111 3.02 -6.17 7.70
CA TYR A 111 3.71 -7.46 7.78
C TYR A 111 4.62 -7.59 6.57
N VAL A 112 5.92 -7.58 6.81
CA VAL A 112 6.94 -7.60 5.76
C VAL A 112 7.54 -8.98 5.67
N PHE A 113 7.42 -9.60 4.50
CA PHE A 113 8.06 -10.86 4.16
C PHE A 113 9.19 -10.61 3.17
N ASP A 114 10.26 -11.41 3.21
CA ASP A 114 11.29 -11.40 2.17
C ASP A 114 11.21 -12.69 1.34
N LEU A 115 10.94 -12.52 0.04
CA LEU A 115 10.71 -13.61 -0.90
C LEU A 115 11.99 -14.34 -1.32
N MET A 116 13.17 -13.79 -1.05
CA MET A 116 14.43 -14.24 -1.65
C MET A 116 15.56 -14.40 -0.64
N THR A 117 15.29 -14.20 0.65
CA THR A 117 16.26 -14.42 1.73
C THR A 117 16.78 -15.87 1.72
N ASP A 118 18.00 -16.10 2.23
CA ASP A 118 18.63 -17.44 2.26
C ASP A 118 18.79 -18.00 3.69
N ASP A 119 17.79 -17.76 4.55
CA ASP A 119 17.91 -18.00 6.00
C ASP A 119 17.09 -19.21 6.48
N GLY A 120 16.52 -20.00 5.56
CA GLY A 120 15.66 -21.16 5.84
C GLY A 120 16.28 -22.52 5.47
N PRO A 121 15.67 -23.65 5.90
CA PRO A 121 16.17 -24.99 5.60
C PRO A 121 16.30 -25.22 4.08
N ILE A 122 17.33 -26.00 3.69
CA ILE A 122 17.90 -26.09 2.33
C ILE A 122 17.02 -26.92 1.36
N THR A 123 15.75 -27.16 1.68
CA THR A 123 14.88 -28.10 0.92
C THR A 123 14.30 -27.51 -0.37
N GLY A 124 15.08 -26.74 -1.13
CA GLY A 124 14.68 -26.19 -2.43
C GLY A 124 15.85 -25.88 -3.35
N LEU A 125 15.56 -25.71 -4.64
CA LEU A 125 16.51 -25.27 -5.66
C LEU A 125 16.93 -23.83 -5.39
N LYS A 126 18.25 -23.62 -5.29
CA LYS A 126 18.88 -22.31 -5.24
C LYS A 126 19.72 -22.12 -6.49
N CYS A 127 19.53 -21.01 -7.19
CA CYS A 127 20.39 -20.62 -8.29
C CYS A 127 21.27 -19.47 -7.84
N TYR A 128 22.56 -19.54 -8.18
CA TYR A 128 23.52 -18.49 -7.90
C TYR A 128 24.11 -18.00 -9.21
N LYS A 129 24.37 -16.70 -9.29
CA LYS A 129 25.21 -16.14 -10.34
C LYS A 129 26.67 -16.48 -10.03
N GLU A 130 27.36 -17.09 -10.98
CA GLU A 130 28.79 -17.36 -10.88
C GLU A 130 29.55 -16.01 -10.85
N ASN A 131 30.25 -15.72 -9.75
CA ASN A 131 30.88 -14.43 -9.42
C ASN A 131 29.91 -13.21 -9.43
N PRO A 132 29.43 -12.73 -8.26
CA PRO A 132 29.98 -12.88 -6.91
C PRO A 132 29.31 -13.96 -6.04
N TRP A 133 28.75 -15.04 -6.63
CA TRP A 133 27.94 -16.04 -5.90
C TRP A 133 26.69 -15.44 -5.25
N GLU A 134 26.04 -14.52 -5.98
CA GLU A 134 24.78 -13.93 -5.55
C GLU A 134 23.62 -14.89 -5.84
N LEU A 135 22.82 -15.18 -4.83
CA LEU A 135 21.57 -15.95 -4.97
C LEU A 135 20.60 -15.18 -5.88
N THR A 136 20.24 -15.76 -7.01
CA THR A 136 19.32 -15.20 -8.02
C THR A 136 17.95 -15.85 -8.00
N PHE A 137 17.81 -17.02 -7.37
CA PHE A 137 16.54 -17.73 -7.21
C PHE A 137 16.60 -18.64 -5.98
N ASN A 138 15.55 -18.63 -5.15
CA ASN A 138 15.44 -19.53 -4.01
C ASN A 138 14.02 -20.12 -3.92
N SER A 139 13.88 -21.40 -4.26
CA SER A 139 12.62 -22.15 -4.09
C SER A 139 12.51 -22.87 -2.74
N GLY A 140 13.51 -22.73 -1.86
CA GLY A 140 13.46 -23.24 -0.49
C GLY A 140 12.66 -22.35 0.46
N GLN A 141 12.15 -21.21 -0.03
CA GLN A 141 11.24 -20.35 0.74
C GLN A 141 9.88 -21.03 0.87
N PRO A 142 9.36 -21.21 2.10
CA PRO A 142 8.02 -21.73 2.29
C PRO A 142 7.00 -20.80 1.66
N PRO A 143 5.97 -21.35 1.00
CA PRO A 143 4.99 -20.54 0.29
C PRO A 143 4.35 -19.54 1.27
N LEU A 144 4.30 -18.27 0.87
CA LEU A 144 3.45 -17.30 1.55
C LEU A 144 2.04 -17.87 1.59
N ASN A 145 1.43 -17.89 2.77
CA ASN A 145 0.09 -18.44 2.96
C ASN A 145 -0.98 -17.48 2.42
N ILE A 146 -0.95 -17.26 1.10
CA ILE A 146 -1.93 -16.47 0.37
C ILE A 146 -3.24 -17.25 0.36
N ILE A 147 -4.20 -16.79 1.14
CA ILE A 147 -5.50 -17.44 1.28
C ILE A 147 -6.49 -17.02 0.19
N ALA A 148 -6.24 -15.89 -0.47
CA ALA A 148 -7.06 -15.37 -1.56
C ALA A 148 -6.27 -14.41 -2.45
N SER A 149 -6.69 -14.33 -3.71
CA SER A 149 -6.34 -13.27 -4.66
C SER A 149 -7.64 -12.59 -5.06
N VAL A 150 -7.83 -11.35 -4.60
CA VAL A 150 -9.10 -10.61 -4.77
C VAL A 150 -8.91 -9.56 -5.84
N GLN A 151 -9.71 -9.56 -6.90
CA GLN A 151 -9.65 -8.51 -7.91
C GLN A 151 -10.32 -7.23 -7.38
N ALA A 152 -9.76 -6.06 -7.72
CA ALA A 152 -10.45 -4.80 -7.49
C ALA A 152 -11.80 -4.79 -8.23
N PRO A 153 -12.88 -4.30 -7.60
CA PRO A 153 -14.16 -4.14 -8.27
C PRO A 153 -14.08 -3.26 -9.53
N GLY A 154 -15.11 -3.38 -10.37
CA GLY A 154 -15.26 -2.58 -11.59
C GLY A 154 -15.24 -1.07 -11.32
N LEU A 155 -15.18 -0.29 -12.38
CA LEU A 155 -15.21 1.18 -12.26
C LEU A 155 -16.59 1.66 -11.81
N GLY A 156 -16.62 2.75 -11.05
CA GLY A 156 -17.87 3.41 -10.67
C GLY A 156 -18.68 3.87 -11.89
N ARG A 157 -19.96 4.14 -11.66
CA ARG A 157 -20.88 4.58 -12.72
C ARG A 157 -20.49 5.96 -13.24
N LEU A 158 -20.57 6.12 -14.56
CA LEU A 158 -20.41 7.42 -15.20
C LEU A 158 -21.51 8.38 -14.72
N VAL A 159 -21.12 9.62 -14.46
CA VAL A 159 -22.04 10.72 -14.14
C VAL A 159 -22.92 11.04 -15.35
N SER A 160 -22.37 10.91 -16.57
CA SER A 160 -23.08 11.13 -17.83
C SER A 160 -22.54 10.20 -18.92
N PRO A 161 -23.37 9.68 -19.84
CA PRO A 161 -22.96 8.67 -20.84
C PRO A 161 -21.78 9.04 -21.76
N ASN A 162 -21.41 10.31 -21.84
CA ASN A 162 -20.37 10.82 -22.73
C ASN A 162 -19.16 11.43 -22.00
N TYR A 163 -19.10 11.33 -20.68
CA TYR A 163 -18.03 11.89 -19.87
C TYR A 163 -17.40 10.78 -19.02
N ASP A 164 -16.07 10.79 -18.91
CA ASP A 164 -15.30 9.83 -18.10
C ASP A 164 -15.29 10.20 -16.60
N ASP A 165 -16.24 11.03 -16.17
CA ASP A 165 -16.38 11.43 -14.78
C ASP A 165 -17.28 10.45 -14.05
N ARG A 166 -16.88 10.03 -12.85
CA ARG A 166 -17.60 9.11 -11.96
C ARG A 166 -17.70 9.72 -10.58
N TYR A 167 -18.81 9.57 -9.87
CA TYR A 167 -18.86 10.03 -8.48
C TYR A 167 -17.97 9.18 -7.58
N GLU A 168 -17.96 7.86 -7.74
CA GLU A 168 -17.07 6.93 -7.05
C GLU A 168 -16.05 6.32 -8.03
N ALA A 169 -14.85 5.98 -7.55
CA ALA A 169 -13.84 5.32 -8.38
C ALA A 169 -14.21 3.85 -8.70
N TYR A 170 -14.91 3.20 -7.76
CA TYR A 170 -15.28 1.78 -7.82
C TYR A 170 -16.79 1.59 -7.91
N ASP A 171 -17.22 0.53 -8.58
CA ASP A 171 -18.60 0.05 -8.55
C ASP A 171 -18.93 -0.46 -7.13
N GLY A 172 -20.07 -0.01 -6.58
CA GLY A 172 -20.44 -0.26 -5.19
C GLY A 172 -19.51 0.41 -4.16
N GLY A 173 -18.64 1.33 -4.58
CA GLY A 173 -17.74 2.07 -3.70
C GLY A 173 -18.41 3.22 -2.95
N TYR A 174 -17.60 3.94 -2.18
CA TYR A 174 -18.01 5.15 -1.48
C TYR A 174 -16.83 6.12 -1.34
N ASN A 175 -17.13 7.41 -1.21
CA ASN A 175 -16.13 8.44 -0.96
C ASN A 175 -16.05 8.82 0.52
N SER A 176 -14.85 9.20 0.95
CA SER A 176 -14.62 9.88 2.22
C SER A 176 -13.84 11.15 1.98
N MET A 177 -14.31 12.25 2.56
CA MET A 177 -13.54 13.49 2.63
C MET A 177 -12.67 13.40 3.88
N ILE A 178 -11.36 13.52 3.71
CA ILE A 178 -10.44 13.52 4.85
C ILE A 178 -10.48 14.88 5.51
N GLY A 179 -11.55 15.11 6.27
CA GLY A 179 -11.57 16.14 7.28
C GLY A 179 -10.59 15.75 8.37
N THR A 180 -9.41 16.37 8.38
CA THR A 180 -8.47 16.41 9.51
C THR A 180 -7.49 15.23 9.66
N ASN A 181 -6.75 14.84 8.60
CA ASN A 181 -5.49 14.11 8.81
C ASN A 181 -4.37 15.12 9.12
N GLY A 182 -3.80 15.08 10.33
CA GLY A 182 -2.63 15.88 10.69
C GLY A 182 -2.90 17.34 11.09
N GLY A 183 -4.12 17.68 11.51
CA GLY A 183 -4.44 18.98 12.12
C GLY A 183 -4.79 20.11 11.15
N THR A 184 -4.86 19.86 9.85
CA THR A 184 -5.35 20.83 8.85
C THR A 184 -6.50 20.22 8.05
N THR A 185 -7.62 20.95 7.90
CA THR A 185 -8.75 20.54 7.05
C THR A 185 -8.31 20.58 5.59
N TYR A 186 -8.40 19.47 4.87
CA TYR A 186 -7.92 19.40 3.49
C TYR A 186 -8.96 18.82 2.53
N PHE A 187 -8.97 19.32 1.30
CA PHE A 187 -9.95 19.00 0.25
C PHE A 187 -9.58 17.71 -0.51
N GLN A 188 -9.12 16.69 0.23
CA GLN A 188 -8.74 15.40 -0.34
C GLN A 188 -9.88 14.40 -0.16
N MET A 189 -10.37 13.92 -1.30
CA MET A 189 -11.30 12.81 -1.37
C MET A 189 -10.52 11.51 -1.53
N LYS A 190 -10.94 10.48 -0.80
CA LYS A 190 -10.57 9.10 -1.08
C LYS A 190 -11.81 8.35 -1.53
N SER A 191 -11.64 7.43 -2.48
CA SER A 191 -12.68 6.48 -2.84
C SER A 191 -12.28 5.11 -2.31
N TYR A 192 -13.26 4.39 -1.79
CA TYR A 192 -13.09 3.09 -1.18
C TYR A 192 -14.04 2.08 -1.79
N VAL A 193 -13.67 0.82 -1.73
CA VAL A 193 -14.62 -0.30 -1.86
C VAL A 193 -14.15 -1.46 -0.99
N ASP A 194 -15.09 -2.05 -0.28
CA ASP A 194 -14.85 -3.13 0.66
C ASP A 194 -15.31 -4.46 0.05
N VAL A 195 -14.38 -5.40 -0.09
CA VAL A 195 -14.63 -6.72 -0.68
C VAL A 195 -14.51 -7.79 0.41
N PRO A 196 -15.62 -8.44 0.83
CA PRO A 196 -15.59 -9.52 1.80
C PRO A 196 -14.79 -10.73 1.29
N VAL A 197 -14.08 -11.42 2.19
CA VAL A 197 -13.30 -12.62 1.86
C VAL A 197 -13.58 -13.75 2.85
N VAL A 198 -13.12 -13.59 4.10
CA VAL A 198 -13.29 -14.57 5.18
C VAL A 198 -13.21 -13.84 6.51
N ALA A 199 -13.89 -14.37 7.53
CA ALA A 199 -13.82 -13.83 8.88
C ALA A 199 -12.39 -13.83 9.46
N GLY A 200 -12.11 -12.82 10.29
CA GLY A 200 -10.81 -12.62 10.94
C GLY A 200 -10.06 -11.41 10.38
N GLU A 201 -9.02 -10.98 11.09
CA GLU A 201 -8.14 -9.91 10.63
C GLU A 201 -7.28 -10.41 9.46
N LEU A 202 -7.39 -9.70 8.34
CA LEU A 202 -6.65 -9.97 7.12
C LEU A 202 -5.65 -8.85 6.85
N ALA A 203 -4.55 -9.18 6.19
CA ALA A 203 -3.63 -8.21 5.61
C ALA A 203 -3.55 -8.43 4.09
N ALA A 204 -3.40 -7.34 3.34
CA ALA A 204 -3.44 -7.37 1.88
C ALA A 204 -2.25 -6.63 1.24
N ALA A 205 -1.80 -7.12 0.09
CA ALA A 205 -0.77 -6.50 -0.73
C ALA A 205 -1.29 -6.34 -2.17
N ILE A 206 -1.25 -5.12 -2.71
CA ILE A 206 -1.70 -4.84 -4.07
C ILE A 206 -0.62 -5.26 -5.08
N THR A 207 -1.00 -5.89 -6.19
CA THR A 207 -0.03 -6.36 -7.20
C THR A 207 0.54 -5.23 -8.06
N PHE A 208 -0.25 -4.21 -8.33
CA PHE A 208 0.17 -2.96 -8.96
C PHE A 208 -0.83 -1.85 -8.62
N THR A 209 -0.43 -0.59 -8.75
CA THR A 209 -1.30 0.55 -8.50
C THR A 209 -1.79 1.14 -9.82
N ARG A 210 -3.08 1.47 -9.91
CA ARG A 210 -3.59 2.34 -10.96
C ARG A 210 -3.44 3.81 -10.57
N SER A 211 -3.37 4.67 -11.58
CA SER A 211 -3.50 6.12 -11.40
C SER A 211 -4.92 6.57 -11.76
N ALA A 212 -5.34 7.70 -11.21
CA ALA A 212 -6.61 8.34 -11.53
C ALA A 212 -6.52 9.87 -11.39
N GLY A 213 -7.39 10.60 -12.06
CA GLY A 213 -7.68 12.00 -11.73
C GLY A 213 -8.81 12.07 -10.70
N CYS A 214 -8.68 12.94 -9.71
CA CYS A 214 -9.73 13.21 -8.73
C CYS A 214 -9.95 14.71 -8.60
N ASN A 215 -11.20 15.12 -8.59
CA ASN A 215 -11.60 16.46 -8.16
C ASN A 215 -12.25 16.37 -6.78
N GLY A 216 -11.81 17.20 -5.83
CA GLY A 216 -12.41 17.28 -4.50
C GLY A 216 -12.72 18.73 -4.12
N SER A 217 -13.95 19.01 -3.70
CA SER A 217 -14.37 20.32 -3.20
C SER A 217 -15.33 20.18 -2.00
N PHE A 218 -15.09 20.94 -0.94
CA PHE A 218 -16.10 21.19 0.08
C PHE A 218 -16.87 22.46 -0.31
N SER A 219 -18.19 22.33 -0.46
CA SER A 219 -19.14 23.45 -0.56
C SER A 219 -18.80 24.55 -1.58
N GLY A 220 -18.94 24.27 -2.88
CA GLY A 220 -19.13 25.31 -3.90
C GLY A 220 -17.94 26.25 -4.18
N ALA A 221 -16.78 26.02 -3.57
CA ALA A 221 -15.52 26.63 -3.99
C ALA A 221 -14.95 25.84 -5.19
N GLY A 222 -14.34 26.54 -6.16
CA GLY A 222 -13.72 25.92 -7.34
C GLY A 222 -12.89 24.70 -6.95
N GLY A 223 -13.03 23.61 -7.71
CA GLY A 223 -12.41 22.34 -7.36
C GLY A 223 -10.92 22.36 -7.67
N PHE A 224 -10.12 21.75 -6.81
CA PHE A 224 -8.77 21.33 -7.19
C PHE A 224 -8.85 19.94 -7.79
N GLU A 225 -8.07 19.72 -8.83
CA GLU A 225 -7.83 18.40 -9.37
C GLU A 225 -6.46 17.89 -8.93
N PHE A 226 -6.40 16.60 -8.59
CA PHE A 226 -5.22 15.91 -8.11
C PHE A 226 -4.98 14.62 -8.89
N GLY A 227 -3.71 14.31 -9.14
CA GLY A 227 -3.32 12.94 -9.48
C GLY A 227 -3.45 12.04 -8.26
N CYS A 228 -4.12 10.91 -8.43
CA CYS A 228 -4.37 9.90 -7.41
C CYS A 228 -3.75 8.56 -7.78
N GLN A 229 -3.55 7.73 -6.77
CA GLN A 229 -3.04 6.38 -6.92
C GLN A 229 -3.84 5.40 -6.07
N GLU A 230 -3.90 4.17 -6.56
CA GLU A 230 -4.60 3.07 -5.91
C GLU A 230 -3.74 2.39 -4.84
N GLY A 231 -4.38 1.91 -3.79
CA GLY A 231 -3.81 1.03 -2.77
C GLY A 231 -4.81 0.02 -2.28
N CYS A 232 -4.38 -0.85 -1.38
CA CYS A 232 -5.27 -1.75 -0.68
C CYS A 232 -4.78 -2.04 0.73
N GLY A 233 -5.69 -2.51 1.57
CA GLY A 233 -5.38 -3.04 2.89
C GLY A 233 -6.41 -4.07 3.32
N GLY A 234 -6.00 -5.02 4.15
CA GLY A 234 -6.95 -5.95 4.77
C GLY A 234 -7.69 -5.29 5.93
N TYR A 235 -8.87 -5.81 6.23
CA TYR A 235 -9.64 -5.48 7.44
C TYR A 235 -10.23 -6.77 8.03
N ASN A 236 -10.95 -6.65 9.15
CA ASN A 236 -11.64 -7.81 9.72
C ASN A 236 -12.78 -8.26 8.81
N GLY A 237 -12.59 -9.36 8.06
CA GLY A 237 -13.60 -9.91 7.15
C GLY A 237 -13.29 -9.76 5.66
N GLY A 238 -12.30 -8.96 5.25
CA GLY A 238 -12.09 -8.70 3.82
C GLY A 238 -10.91 -7.81 3.47
N VAL A 239 -10.93 -7.31 2.23
CA VAL A 239 -9.94 -6.39 1.66
C VAL A 239 -10.63 -5.10 1.23
N ARG A 240 -10.00 -3.97 1.55
CA ARG A 240 -10.40 -2.64 1.10
C ARG A 240 -9.47 -2.19 0.00
N PHE A 241 -10.02 -1.89 -1.18
CA PHE A 241 -9.31 -1.11 -2.19
C PHE A 241 -9.58 0.37 -1.95
N MET A 242 -8.60 1.21 -2.26
CA MET A 242 -8.75 2.65 -2.17
C MET A 242 -8.02 3.40 -3.27
N PHE A 243 -8.60 4.51 -3.71
CA PHE A 243 -7.83 5.59 -4.34
C PHE A 243 -7.60 6.69 -3.32
N THR A 244 -6.37 7.20 -3.30
CA THR A 244 -5.93 8.34 -2.49
C THR A 244 -5.10 9.27 -3.36
N VAL A 245 -4.96 10.54 -2.95
CA VAL A 245 -4.03 11.46 -3.61
C VAL A 245 -2.62 10.88 -3.58
N ALA A 246 -1.96 10.92 -4.74
CA ALA A 246 -0.62 10.38 -4.92
C ALA A 246 0.43 11.24 -4.21
N ALA A 247 1.51 10.59 -3.77
CA ALA A 247 2.59 11.27 -3.09
C ALA A 247 3.29 12.26 -4.03
N ALA A 248 3.54 13.49 -3.55
CA ALA A 248 4.16 14.57 -4.32
C ALA A 248 3.49 14.88 -5.68
N THR A 249 2.17 14.67 -5.76
CA THR A 249 1.38 14.86 -6.98
C THR A 249 1.32 16.32 -7.44
N THR A 250 0.92 16.52 -8.70
CA THR A 250 0.54 17.84 -9.20
C THR A 250 -0.91 18.15 -8.84
N ARG A 251 -1.18 19.43 -8.58
CA ARG A 251 -2.54 19.97 -8.46
C ARG A 251 -2.81 20.99 -9.55
N ASP A 252 -4.05 21.02 -10.01
CA ASP A 252 -4.55 22.05 -10.92
C ASP A 252 -5.84 22.69 -10.39
N ILE A 253 -6.10 23.93 -10.78
CA ILE A 253 -7.34 24.64 -10.47
C ILE A 253 -8.30 24.39 -11.63
N VAL A 254 -9.41 23.72 -11.35
CA VAL A 254 -10.42 23.43 -12.37
C VAL A 254 -11.71 24.19 -12.12
N GLY A 255 -12.47 24.36 -13.22
CA GLY A 255 -13.75 25.07 -13.23
C GLY A 255 -14.89 24.36 -12.50
N SER A 256 -16.12 24.76 -12.82
CA SER A 256 -17.33 24.28 -12.14
C SER A 256 -17.98 23.10 -12.87
N PHE A 257 -18.47 22.13 -12.09
CA PHE A 257 -19.32 20.98 -12.44
C PHE A 257 -18.78 19.98 -13.50
N PRO A 258 -18.85 18.64 -13.23
CA PRO A 258 -19.24 18.02 -11.96
C PRO A 258 -18.23 18.32 -10.85
N TYR A 259 -18.67 18.28 -9.59
CA TYR A 259 -17.78 18.36 -8.43
C TYR A 259 -17.65 16.97 -7.81
N ASN A 260 -16.53 16.69 -7.14
CA ASN A 260 -16.33 15.43 -6.42
C ASN A 260 -16.43 14.22 -7.35
N TYR A 261 -15.53 14.16 -8.32
CA TYR A 261 -15.50 13.10 -9.33
C TYR A 261 -14.12 12.44 -9.45
N TRP A 262 -14.14 11.26 -10.06
CA TRP A 262 -12.99 10.47 -10.47
C TRP A 262 -13.01 10.27 -11.98
N ARG A 263 -11.84 10.31 -12.61
CA ARG A 263 -11.69 10.11 -14.07
C ARG A 263 -10.35 9.47 -14.42
N GLN A 264 -10.23 9.09 -15.69
CA GLN A 264 -9.01 8.52 -16.28
C GLN A 264 -8.50 7.29 -15.52
N ILE A 265 -9.44 6.47 -15.00
CA ILE A 265 -9.09 5.23 -14.30
C ILE A 265 -8.88 4.12 -15.34
N PRO A 266 -7.70 3.48 -15.40
CA PRO A 266 -7.46 2.36 -16.29
C PRO A 266 -8.42 1.18 -16.05
N GLU A 267 -8.84 0.52 -17.12
CA GLU A 267 -9.68 -0.69 -17.11
C GLU A 267 -8.90 -1.99 -16.82
N ILE A 268 -7.63 -1.88 -16.41
CA ILE A 268 -6.81 -3.01 -16.00
C ILE A 268 -6.84 -3.09 -14.47
N PHE A 269 -7.59 -4.05 -13.92
CA PHE A 269 -7.85 -4.13 -12.48
C PHE A 269 -6.74 -4.89 -11.74
N PRO A 270 -6.18 -4.33 -10.66
CA PRO A 270 -5.21 -5.06 -9.85
C PRO A 270 -5.88 -6.14 -9.01
N HIS A 271 -5.04 -7.03 -8.51
CA HIS A 271 -5.41 -8.01 -7.50
C HIS A 271 -4.76 -7.64 -6.17
N ALA A 272 -5.45 -7.92 -5.08
CA ALA A 272 -4.90 -7.92 -3.74
C ALA A 272 -4.60 -9.37 -3.32
N LEU A 273 -3.34 -9.64 -2.99
CA LEU A 273 -2.93 -10.88 -2.35
C LEU A 273 -3.26 -10.79 -0.86
N VAL A 274 -3.89 -11.81 -0.31
CA VAL A 274 -4.45 -11.77 1.05
C VAL A 274 -3.84 -12.84 1.93
N ILE A 275 -3.45 -12.46 3.15
CA ILE A 275 -3.00 -13.37 4.20
C ILE A 275 -3.85 -13.20 5.46
N LYS A 276 -3.94 -14.26 6.28
CA LYS A 276 -4.42 -14.12 7.66
C LYS A 276 -3.29 -13.59 8.53
N THR A 277 -3.61 -12.68 9.46
CA THR A 277 -2.65 -12.25 10.47
C THR A 277 -2.63 -13.17 11.70
N SER A 278 -3.66 -14.01 11.86
CA SER A 278 -3.74 -15.00 12.93
C SER A 278 -2.56 -15.97 12.87
N GLY A 279 -1.76 -16.01 13.94
CA GLY A 279 -0.56 -16.85 14.03
C GLY A 279 0.75 -16.15 13.67
N LEU A 280 0.70 -14.92 13.12
CA LEU A 280 1.90 -14.12 12.87
C LEU A 280 2.24 -13.28 14.12
N PRO A 281 3.52 -13.20 14.54
CA PRO A 281 3.93 -12.34 15.63
C PRO A 281 3.72 -10.87 15.25
N PHE A 282 3.26 -10.08 16.22
CA PHE A 282 3.09 -8.63 16.07
C PHE A 282 3.22 -7.91 17.43
N PRO A 283 4.12 -6.92 17.57
CA PRO A 283 5.17 -6.55 16.61
C PRO A 283 6.27 -7.63 16.51
N PHE A 284 7.09 -7.57 15.46
CA PHE A 284 8.23 -8.45 15.20
C PHE A 284 9.36 -7.68 14.51
N ASN A 285 10.61 -7.92 14.91
CA ASN A 285 11.84 -7.35 14.32
C ASN A 285 12.93 -8.41 14.21
#